data_AF-A0A523WJ82-F1
#
_entry.id   AF-A0A523WJ82-F1
#
_cell.length_a   1.000
_cell.length_b   1.000
_cell.length_c   1.000
_cell.angle_alpha   90.00
_cell.angle_beta   90.00
_cell.angle_gamma   90.00
#
_symmetry.space_group_name_H-M   'P 1'
#
loop_
_entity.id
_entity.type
_entity.pdbx_description
1 polymer ?
#
loop_
_entity_poly.entity_id
_entity_poly.type
_entity_poly.pdbx_seq_one_letter_code
_entity_poly.pdbx_strand_id
1 'polypeptide(L)' 'MNRVREGRFLRKKSQLKLYLESGVTPCVISWIECGRWNATREQQIKLAGALGFEVGWLFPEGDNKQQEDPEQV' A
#
# COMPACT_ATOMS: atom_id res chain seq x y z
N MET A 1 11.61 -5.63 2.15
CA MET A 1 10.97 -5.12 0.91
C MET A 1 9.50 -5.46 1.02
N ASN A 2 8.58 -4.49 0.89
CA ASN A 2 7.16 -4.78 1.08
C ASN A 2 6.51 -5.33 -0.19
N ARG A 3 5.37 -5.99 -0.03
CA ARG A 3 4.65 -6.65 -1.14
C ARG A 3 4.02 -5.66 -2.12
N VAL A 4 3.77 -4.41 -1.72
CA VAL A 4 3.32 -3.34 -2.62
C VAL A 4 4.38 -3.01 -3.67
N ARG A 5 5.63 -2.86 -3.25
CA ARG A 5 6.77 -2.61 -4.16
C ARG A 5 7.02 -3.80 -5.06
N GLU A 6 6.96 -5.00 -4.50
CA GLU A 6 7.10 -6.26 -5.24
C GLU A 6 6.00 -6.38 -6.30
N GLY A 7 4.73 -6.23 -5.92
CA GLY A 7 3.58 -6.27 -6.82
C GLY A 7 3.70 -5.21 -7.92
N ARG A 8 4.16 -4.00 -7.60
CA ARG A 8 4.39 -2.94 -8.59
C ARG A 8 5.45 -3.34 -9.63
N PHE A 9 6.55 -3.95 -9.20
CA PHE A 9 7.61 -4.41 -10.12
C PHE A 9 7.17 -5.62 -10.95
N LEU A 10 6.44 -6.58 -10.36
CA LEU A 10 5.86 -7.70 -11.11
C LEU A 10 4.91 -7.23 -12.22
N ARG A 11 4.17 -6.14 -11.97
CA ARG A 11 3.29 -5.50 -12.96
C ARG A 11 3.98 -4.47 -13.86
N LYS A 12 5.29 -4.27 -13.71
CA LYS A 12 6.10 -3.29 -14.47
C LYS A 12 5.53 -1.86 -14.41
N LYS A 13 4.99 -1.45 -13.27
CA LYS A 13 4.40 -0.11 -13.08
C LYS A 13 5.38 0.85 -12.40
N SER A 14 5.40 2.11 -12.83
CA SER A 14 5.99 3.19 -12.02
C SER A 14 5.03 3.61 -10.92
N GLN A 15 5.50 4.34 -9.91
CA GLN A 15 4.60 4.91 -8.88
C GLN A 15 3.59 5.88 -9.51
N LEU A 16 4.00 6.64 -10.54
CA LEU A 16 3.09 7.52 -11.30
C LEU A 16 1.99 6.72 -12.01
N LYS A 17 2.34 5.59 -12.66
CA LYS A 17 1.36 4.74 -13.33
C LYS A 17 0.39 4.11 -12.35
N LEU A 18 0.87 3.67 -11.18
CA LEU A 18 0.03 3.12 -10.12
C LEU A 18 -0.91 4.18 -9.53
N TYR A 19 -0.45 5.43 -9.40
CA TYR A 19 -1.31 6.55 -9.01
C TYR A 19 -2.46 6.75 -10.00
N LEU A 20 -2.18 6.78 -11.31
CA LEU A 20 -3.21 6.99 -12.33
C LEU A 20 -4.32 5.93 -12.32
N GLU A 21 -4.03 4.73 -11.81
CA GLU A 21 -4.98 3.61 -11.79
C GLU A 21 -5.65 3.39 -10.43
N SER A 22 -4.96 3.71 -9.33
CA SER A 22 -5.49 3.54 -7.96
C SER A 22 -6.06 4.81 -7.35
N GLY A 23 -5.67 5.98 -7.86
CA GLY A 23 -5.93 7.28 -7.24
C GLY A 23 -5.10 7.54 -5.96
N VAL A 24 -4.22 6.63 -5.54
CA VAL A 24 -3.33 6.83 -4.39
C VAL A 24 -2.10 7.60 -4.85
N THR A 25 -1.83 8.75 -4.24
CA THR A 25 -0.78 9.66 -4.71
C THR A 25 0.62 9.02 -4.65
N PRO A 26 1.55 9.40 -5.54
CA PRO A 26 2.89 8.79 -5.58
C PRO A 26 3.67 8.92 -4.26
N CYS A 27 3.47 10.01 -3.50
CA CYS A 27 4.09 10.18 -2.19
C CYS A 27 3.60 9.14 -1.17
N VAL A 28 2.28 8.89 -1.12
CA VAL A 28 1.69 7.87 -0.25
C VAL A 28 2.14 6.47 -0.67
N ILE A 29 2.16 6.17 -1.97
CA ILE A 29 2.71 4.89 -2.49
C ILE A 29 4.17 4.72 -2.02
N SER A 30 5.00 5.76 -2.16
CA SER A 30 6.40 5.72 -1.74
C SER A 30 6.55 5.49 -0.24
N TRP A 31 5.76 6.16 0.60
CA TRP A 31 5.77 5.94 2.05
C TRP A 31 5.34 4.52 2.42
N ILE A 32 4.30 3.99 1.78
CA ILE A 32 3.88 2.60 1.93
C ILE A 32 5.03 1.66 1.55
N GLU A 33 5.63 1.82 0.36
CA GLU A 33 6.76 1.01 -0.14
C GLU A 33 7.99 1.02 0.77
N CYS A 34 8.20 2.12 1.50
CA CYS A 34 9.28 2.29 2.45
C CYS A 34 8.91 1.87 3.89
N GLY A 35 7.67 1.43 4.14
CA GLY A 35 7.19 1.08 5.48
C GLY A 35 7.05 2.27 6.43
N ARG A 36 6.91 3.49 5.89
CA ARG A 36 6.75 4.74 6.67
C ARG A 36 5.28 5.14 6.86
N TRP A 37 4.37 4.41 6.23
CA TRP A 37 2.94 4.68 6.25
C TRP A 37 2.15 3.38 6.19
N ASN A 38 1.24 3.20 7.14
CA ASN A 38 0.28 2.11 7.13
C ASN A 38 -0.92 2.51 6.25
N ALA A 39 -1.12 1.77 5.16
CA ALA A 39 -2.19 2.06 4.21
C ALA A 39 -3.57 1.87 4.89
N THR A 40 -4.46 2.84 4.74
CA THR A 40 -5.87 2.69 5.16
C THR A 40 -6.54 1.58 4.38
N ARG A 41 -7.64 1.02 4.89
CA ARG A 41 -8.35 -0.07 4.18
C ARG A 41 -8.77 0.32 2.76
N GLU A 42 -9.19 1.56 2.57
CA GLU A 42 -9.55 2.09 1.25
C GLU A 42 -8.32 2.13 0.31
N GLN A 43 -7.17 2.61 0.80
CA GLN A 43 -5.91 2.62 0.04
C GLN A 43 -5.47 1.19 -0.31
N GLN A 44 -5.60 0.25 0.62
CA GLN A 44 -5.28 -1.15 0.39
C GLN A 44 -6.12 -1.74 -0.76
N ILE A 45 -7.44 -1.52 -0.75
CA ILE A 45 -8.36 -1.98 -1.80
C ILE A 45 -8.01 -1.34 -3.15
N LYS A 46 -7.77 -0.03 -3.18
CA LYS A 46 -7.39 0.71 -4.40
C LYS A 46 -6.09 0.19 -5.01
N LEU A 47 -5.06 -0.02 -4.18
CA LEU A 47 -3.77 -0.53 -4.62
C LEU A 47 -3.87 -1.99 -5.10
N ALA A 48 -4.65 -2.82 -4.40
CA ALA A 48 -4.91 -4.20 -4.78
C ALA A 48 -5.62 -4.32 -6.12
N GLY A 49 -6.68 -3.54 -6.33
CA GLY A 49 -7.38 -3.46 -7.61
C GLY A 49 -6.47 -3.02 -8.74
N ALA A 50 -5.69 -1.94 -8.54
CA ALA A 50 -4.79 -1.44 -9.58
C ALA A 50 -3.63 -2.40 -9.89
N LEU A 51 -3.14 -3.16 -8.91
CA LEU A 51 -2.06 -4.13 -9.13
C LEU A 51 -2.58 -5.53 -9.52
N GLY A 52 -3.89 -5.78 -9.46
CA GLY A 52 -4.48 -7.07 -9.75
C GLY A 52 -3.98 -8.17 -8.81
N PHE A 53 -3.95 -7.90 -7.51
CA PHE A 53 -3.65 -8.87 -6.46
C PHE A 53 -4.74 -8.84 -5.39
N GLU A 54 -4.82 -9.91 -4.60
CA GLU A 54 -5.65 -9.94 -3.41
C GLU A 54 -5.13 -8.97 -2.35
N VAL A 55 -6.04 -8.32 -1.62
CA VAL A 55 -5.67 -7.37 -0.56
C VAL A 55 -4.80 -8.05 0.50
N GLY A 56 -5.17 -9.25 0.93
CA GLY A 56 -4.40 -10.01 1.93
C GLY A 56 -3.04 -10.50 1.43
N TRP A 57 -2.85 -10.59 0.11
CA TRP A 57 -1.51 -10.82 -0.45
C TRP A 57 -0.68 -9.55 -0.33
N LEU A 58 -1.17 -8.39 -0.75
CA LEU A 58 -0.42 -7.12 -0.68
C LEU A 58 -0.18 -6.63 0.75
N PHE A 59 -1.13 -6.88 1.66
CA PHE A 59 -1.15 -6.41 3.04
C PHE A 59 -1.50 -7.58 3.98
N PRO A 60 -0.54 -8.49 4.25
CA PRO A 60 -0.78 -9.62 5.13
C PRO A 60 -1.03 -9.17 6.57
N GLU A 61 -2.02 -9.80 7.22
CA GLU A 61 -2.33 -9.57 8.63
C GLU A 61 -1.14 -10.01 9.49
N GLY A 62 -0.39 -9.03 10.00
CA GLY A 62 0.85 -9.23 10.74
C GLY A 62 1.82 -8.03 10.63
N ASP A 63 1.79 -7.34 9.49
CA ASP A 63 2.61 -6.13 9.26
C ASP A 63 1.95 -4.85 9.84
N ASN A 64 0.67 -4.93 10.23
CA ASN A 64 -0.10 -3.82 10.82
C ASN A 64 0.02 -3.73 12.36
N LYS A 65 0.94 -4.46 13.01
CA LYS A 65 1.21 -4.30 14.45
C LYS A 65 2.02 -3.03 14.72
N GLN A 66 1.47 -1.86 14.44
CA GLN A 66 1.95 -0.58 14.96
C GLN A 66 0.92 0.51 14.65
N GLN A 67 -0.21 0.47 15.36
CA GLN A 67 -0.93 1.65 15.82
C GLN A 67 -1.96 1.20 16.86
N GLU A 68 -1.51 1.12 18.12
CA GLU A 68 -2.32 1.68 19.19
C GLU A 68 -2.22 3.20 19.02
N ASP A 69 -3.34 3.87 18.78
CA ASP A 69 -3.44 5.32 18.84
C ASP A 69 -3.05 5.77 20.27
N PRO A 70 -1.97 6.55 20.47
CA PRO A 70 -1.70 7.14 21.77
C PRO A 70 -2.34 8.51 21.80
N GLU A 71 -3.67 8.60 21.90
CA GLU A 71 -4.33 9.83 22.36
C GLU A 71 -5.81 9.56 22.64
N GLN A 72 -6.17 9.40 23.93
CA GLN A 72 -7.28 10.12 24.60
C GLN A 72 -7.16 9.90 26.14
N VAL A 73 -6.36 10.72 26.83
CA VAL A 73 -6.51 11.06 28.26
C VAL A 73 -6.37 12.57 28.40
#